data_AF-A0A1M6HP37-F1
#
_entry.id   AF-A0A1M6HP37-F1
#
_cell.length_a   1.000
_cell.length_b   1.000
_cell.length_c   1.000
_cell.angle_alpha   90.00
_cell.angle_beta   90.00
_cell.angle_gamma   90.00
#
_symmetry.space_group_name_H-M   'P 1'
#
loop_
_entity.id
_entity.type
_entity.pdbx_description
1 polymer ?
#
loop_
_entity_poly.entity_id
_entity_poly.type
_entity_poly.pdbx_seq_one_letter_code
_entity_poly.pdbx_strand_id
1 'polypeptide(L)'
;MEHFKHIKVTTTSSLQNVEIEEYIEPISVSIVIGMNFFKDFLSGFRDIFGGKSNTYTKSLEKINQQAIYELKKRAHYLKANYVIGLTIENDEIAAQGKSMLMVTAMGTAVRVARQNKEVINNSTSIDLEAFEQLELKTNFLKKAENDNLNLSENNWNLIIENQISELSSFLLNKLTENPNSTDFKDNLKAFFENIDRELATTEIFTFLENNGEKDLKPVFNIAKELNLVDFDKNLLLLSSDNQNLNNIGALISGVHKKTYFKSDIKAIKETIDKLESKFPIKVEFYQTLDNLTRKDIEVWKCECGKENSLEREICRGCNKDIHGLKNSNINLKEIKENLKHRLEILEKNFA
;
A
#
# COMPACT_ATOMS: atom_id res chain seq x y z
N MET A 1 -19.48 3.23 -10.85
CA MET A 1 -18.79 4.53 -11.03
C MET A 1 -18.46 5.10 -9.65
N GLU A 2 -17.80 4.31 -8.79
CA GLU A 2 -17.80 4.50 -7.32
C GLU A 2 -16.39 4.54 -6.67
N HIS A 3 -15.31 4.76 -7.41
CA HIS A 3 -13.95 4.51 -6.91
C HIS A 3 -13.31 5.58 -6.00
N PHE A 4 -14.00 6.66 -5.60
CA PHE A 4 -13.36 7.78 -4.86
C PHE A 4 -14.19 8.36 -3.70
N LYS A 5 -15.12 7.60 -3.10
CA LYS A 5 -15.95 8.10 -1.99
C LYS A 5 -15.14 8.46 -0.74
N HIS A 6 -14.01 7.81 -0.51
CA HIS A 6 -13.11 8.03 0.62
C HIS A 6 -12.48 9.43 0.66
N ILE A 7 -12.42 10.13 -0.47
CA ILE A 7 -11.91 11.51 -0.54
C ILE A 7 -13.04 12.47 -0.23
N LYS A 8 -12.93 13.13 0.92
CA LYS A 8 -13.87 14.17 1.34
C LYS A 8 -13.52 15.49 0.67
N VAL A 9 -14.54 16.30 0.39
CA VAL A 9 -14.39 17.59 -0.30
C VAL A 9 -15.21 18.61 0.47
N THR A 10 -14.64 19.78 0.73
CA THR A 10 -15.33 20.91 1.39
C THR A 10 -15.08 22.21 0.63
N THR A 11 -16.03 23.14 0.72
CA THR A 11 -15.89 24.51 0.22
C THR A 11 -15.10 25.40 1.20
N THR A 12 -14.92 24.98 2.45
CA THR A 12 -14.14 25.72 3.46
C THR A 12 -12.64 25.57 3.23
N SER A 13 -11.86 26.60 3.58
CA SER A 13 -10.39 26.58 3.51
C SER A 13 -9.73 25.90 4.72
N SER A 14 -10.51 25.62 5.77
CA SER A 14 -10.04 24.96 7.00
C SER A 14 -10.97 23.82 7.41
N LEU A 15 -10.42 22.85 8.13
CA LEU A 15 -11.16 21.76 8.76
C LEU A 15 -11.14 21.96 10.28
N GLN A 16 -12.28 21.74 10.93
CA GLN A 16 -12.38 21.84 12.39
C GLN A 16 -11.92 20.52 13.02
N ASN A 17 -11.15 20.60 14.10
CA ASN A 17 -10.69 19.45 14.88
C ASN A 17 -9.96 18.38 14.04
N VAL A 18 -9.35 18.78 12.92
CA VAL A 18 -8.58 17.91 12.04
C VAL A 18 -7.34 18.67 11.61
N GLU A 19 -6.17 18.09 11.85
CA GLU A 19 -4.90 18.67 11.42
C GLU A 19 -4.62 18.29 9.96
N ILE A 20 -4.23 19.29 9.16
CA ILE A 20 -3.76 19.08 7.79
C ILE A 20 -2.26 18.80 7.87
N GLU A 21 -1.87 17.56 7.60
CA GLU A 21 -0.47 17.11 7.63
C GLU A 21 0.33 17.66 6.44
N GLU A 22 -0.31 17.75 5.27
CA GLU A 22 0.36 18.12 4.03
C GLU A 22 -0.60 18.84 3.08
N TYR A 23 -0.19 20.01 2.58
CA TYR A 23 -0.83 20.65 1.44
C TYR A 23 -0.10 20.21 0.17
N ILE A 24 -0.75 19.38 -0.65
CA ILE A 24 -0.07 18.70 -1.77
C ILE A 24 0.04 19.63 -2.97
N GLU A 25 -1.08 19.95 -3.62
CA GLU A 25 -1.15 20.95 -4.70
C GLU A 25 -2.59 21.41 -4.97
N PRO A 26 -2.78 22.59 -5.59
CA PRO A 26 -4.04 22.96 -6.21
C PRO A 26 -4.40 22.00 -7.35
N ILE A 27 -5.67 21.60 -7.44
CA ILE A 27 -6.19 20.72 -8.47
C ILE A 27 -7.41 21.33 -9.15
N SER A 28 -7.58 21.04 -10.43
CA SER A 28 -8.72 21.50 -11.22
C SER A 28 -9.19 20.46 -12.23
N VAL A 29 -10.48 20.45 -12.53
CA VAL A 29 -11.10 19.67 -13.61
C VAL A 29 -12.14 20.53 -14.32
N SER A 30 -12.16 20.47 -15.66
CA SER A 30 -13.17 21.14 -16.49
C SER A 30 -13.93 20.13 -17.34
N ILE A 31 -15.25 20.25 -17.38
CA ILE A 31 -16.17 19.44 -18.20
C ILE A 31 -16.86 20.38 -19.19
N VAL A 32 -16.83 20.06 -20.48
CA VAL A 32 -17.47 20.86 -21.54
C VAL A 32 -18.66 20.11 -22.15
N ILE A 33 -19.81 20.76 -22.22
CA ILE A 33 -21.08 20.15 -22.64
C ILE A 33 -21.73 21.00 -23.72
N GLY A 34 -22.05 20.39 -24.86
CA GLY A 34 -22.76 21.08 -25.94
C GLY A 34 -24.24 21.29 -25.64
N MET A 35 -24.79 22.46 -25.98
CA MET A 35 -26.21 22.75 -25.77
C MET A 35 -27.19 21.84 -26.51
N ASN A 36 -26.76 21.15 -27.58
CA ASN A 36 -27.62 20.16 -28.26
C ASN A 36 -27.87 18.93 -27.38
N PHE A 37 -26.86 18.45 -26.63
CA PHE A 37 -27.01 17.40 -25.63
C PHE A 37 -27.92 17.85 -24.46
N PHE A 38 -27.82 19.13 -24.09
CA PHE A 38 -28.66 19.73 -23.06
C PHE A 38 -30.14 19.84 -23.51
N LYS A 39 -30.41 20.13 -24.79
CA LYS A 39 -31.76 20.14 -25.38
C LYS A 39 -32.40 18.75 -25.43
N ASP A 40 -31.63 17.70 -25.74
CA ASP A 40 -32.12 16.32 -25.77
C ASP A 40 -32.48 15.80 -24.36
N PHE A 41 -31.78 16.27 -23.33
CA PHE A 41 -32.12 15.98 -21.93
C PHE A 41 -33.40 16.69 -21.45
N LEU A 42 -33.74 17.82 -22.08
CA LEU A 42 -34.95 18.61 -21.80
C LEU A 42 -36.19 18.13 -22.59
N SER A 43 -36.01 17.44 -23.73
CA SER A 43 -37.10 17.00 -24.60
C SER A 43 -37.81 15.72 -24.13
N GLY A 44 -37.17 14.91 -23.29
CA GLY A 44 -37.72 13.65 -22.74
C GLY A 44 -38.78 13.79 -21.63
N PHE A 45 -39.04 15.00 -21.14
CA PHE A 45 -40.03 15.28 -20.08
C PHE A 45 -40.90 16.51 -20.42
N ARG A 46 -41.43 16.56 -21.65
CA ARG A 46 -42.46 17.55 -22.03
C ARG A 46 -43.80 17.18 -21.40
N ASP A 47 -43.95 17.32 -20.08
CA ASP A 47 -45.27 17.21 -19.45
C ASP A 47 -45.33 17.90 -18.06
N ILE A 48 -44.62 19.01 -17.81
CA ILE A 48 -44.90 19.83 -16.62
C ILE A 48 -44.70 21.33 -16.93
N PHE A 49 -45.81 22.04 -17.08
CA PHE A 49 -45.86 23.51 -17.12
C PHE A 49 -45.69 24.09 -15.69
N GLY A 50 -44.80 25.09 -15.55
CA GLY A 50 -44.87 26.14 -14.53
C GLY A 50 -44.25 25.85 -13.15
N GLY A 51 -43.06 26.42 -12.90
CA GLY A 51 -42.37 26.45 -11.60
C GLY A 51 -40.97 25.82 -11.67
N LYS A 52 -39.92 26.55 -11.24
CA LYS A 52 -38.47 26.18 -11.25
C LYS A 52 -38.15 24.92 -12.08
N SER A 53 -37.73 25.10 -13.33
CA SER A 53 -37.45 24.02 -14.31
C SER A 53 -36.62 22.87 -13.72
N ASN A 54 -37.32 21.87 -13.15
CA ASN A 54 -36.76 20.80 -12.34
C ASN A 54 -35.75 19.95 -13.15
N THR A 55 -35.89 19.92 -14.47
CA THR A 55 -35.03 19.17 -15.40
C THR A 55 -33.68 19.87 -15.68
N TYR A 56 -33.66 21.20 -15.79
CA TYR A 56 -32.43 21.97 -16.02
C TYR A 56 -31.51 21.90 -14.80
N THR A 57 -32.08 22.13 -13.60
CA THR A 57 -31.35 22.07 -12.33
C THR A 57 -30.78 20.67 -12.05
N LYS A 58 -31.56 19.61 -12.30
CA LYS A 58 -31.08 18.22 -12.17
C LYS A 58 -29.94 17.89 -13.12
N SER A 59 -29.92 18.49 -14.31
CA SER A 59 -28.85 18.29 -15.29
C SER A 59 -27.56 18.95 -14.82
N LEU A 60 -27.63 20.21 -14.38
CA LEU A 60 -26.49 20.91 -13.78
C LEU A 60 -25.96 20.21 -12.53
N GLU A 61 -26.84 19.71 -11.68
CA GLU A 61 -26.45 18.97 -10.49
C GLU A 61 -25.64 17.72 -10.84
N LYS A 62 -26.07 16.94 -11.84
CA LYS A 62 -25.32 15.77 -12.33
C LYS A 62 -23.94 16.16 -12.86
N ILE A 63 -23.83 17.29 -13.55
CA ILE A 63 -22.56 17.77 -14.12
C ILE A 63 -21.63 18.20 -12.99
N ASN A 64 -22.12 18.94 -11.99
CA ASN A 64 -21.35 19.32 -10.82
C ASN A 64 -20.89 18.10 -10.02
N GLN A 65 -21.75 17.10 -9.84
CA GLN A 65 -21.38 15.83 -9.20
C GLN A 65 -20.28 15.11 -9.99
N GLN A 66 -20.36 15.09 -11.32
CA GLN A 66 -19.32 14.52 -12.17
C GLN A 66 -18.00 15.30 -12.05
N ALA A 67 -18.04 16.63 -12.02
CA ALA A 67 -16.85 17.46 -11.84
C ALA A 67 -16.18 17.20 -10.49
N ILE A 68 -16.96 17.11 -9.41
CA ILE A 68 -16.47 16.73 -8.07
C ILE A 68 -15.86 15.32 -8.10
N TYR A 69 -16.51 14.36 -8.78
CA TYR A 69 -15.99 13.00 -8.89
C TYR A 69 -14.62 12.94 -9.57
N GLU A 70 -14.45 13.62 -10.72
CA GLU A 70 -13.16 13.68 -11.41
C GLU A 70 -12.12 14.47 -10.59
N LEU A 71 -12.53 15.49 -9.83
CA LEU A 71 -11.65 16.21 -8.92
C LEU A 71 -11.15 15.29 -7.79
N LYS A 72 -12.02 14.48 -7.20
CA LYS A 72 -11.66 13.45 -6.21
C LYS A 72 -10.71 12.42 -6.82
N LYS A 73 -10.97 11.97 -8.05
CA LYS A 73 -10.08 11.05 -8.78
C LYS A 73 -8.67 11.64 -8.92
N ARG A 74 -8.55 12.94 -9.25
CA ARG A 74 -7.26 13.61 -9.33
C ARG A 74 -6.57 13.66 -7.96
N ALA A 75 -7.30 14.02 -6.91
CA ALA A 75 -6.80 14.01 -5.53
C ALA A 75 -6.30 12.60 -5.12
N HIS A 76 -7.00 11.55 -5.55
CA HIS A 76 -6.62 10.16 -5.27
C HIS A 76 -5.25 9.80 -5.85
N TYR A 77 -5.00 10.15 -7.12
CA TYR A 77 -3.71 9.88 -7.76
C TYR A 77 -2.55 10.63 -7.11
N LEU A 78 -2.84 11.74 -6.44
CA LEU A 78 -1.88 12.51 -5.63
C LEU A 78 -1.75 11.96 -4.20
N LYS A 79 -2.41 10.84 -3.89
CA LYS A 79 -2.50 10.24 -2.56
C LYS A 79 -3.12 11.18 -1.52
N ALA A 80 -3.93 12.15 -1.94
CA ALA A 80 -4.68 13.00 -1.02
C ALA A 80 -5.89 12.25 -0.45
N ASN A 81 -6.28 12.59 0.78
CA ASN A 81 -7.50 12.06 1.41
C ASN A 81 -8.58 13.15 1.62
N TYR A 82 -8.27 14.40 1.28
CA TYR A 82 -9.20 15.52 1.34
C TYR A 82 -8.96 16.55 0.21
N VAL A 83 -10.01 17.27 -0.17
CA VAL A 83 -9.93 18.49 -0.98
C VAL A 83 -10.62 19.63 -0.23
N ILE A 84 -9.91 20.71 0.01
CA ILE A 84 -10.43 21.91 0.68
C ILE A 84 -10.60 23.06 -0.31
N GLY A 85 -11.40 24.07 0.06
CA GLY A 85 -11.60 25.26 -0.76
C GLY A 85 -12.25 24.98 -2.12
N LEU A 86 -13.13 23.98 -2.20
CA LEU A 86 -13.85 23.66 -3.43
C LEU A 86 -14.59 24.89 -3.96
N THR A 87 -14.30 25.23 -5.22
CA THR A 87 -15.06 26.21 -6.00
C THR A 87 -15.53 25.55 -7.30
N ILE A 88 -16.77 25.79 -7.69
CA ILE A 88 -17.32 25.33 -8.98
C ILE A 88 -17.83 26.53 -9.76
N GLU A 89 -17.26 26.73 -10.94
CA GLU A 89 -17.62 27.79 -11.87
C GLU A 89 -18.33 27.20 -13.09
N ASN A 90 -19.38 27.88 -13.55
CA ASN A 90 -20.17 27.47 -14.71
C ASN A 90 -20.11 28.61 -15.74
N ASP A 91 -19.40 28.39 -16.85
CA ASP A 91 -19.17 29.38 -17.89
C ASP A 91 -19.86 28.99 -19.20
N GLU A 92 -20.46 29.96 -19.87
CA GLU A 92 -20.94 29.77 -21.24
C GLU A 92 -19.81 30.12 -22.23
N ILE A 93 -19.48 29.18 -23.12
CA ILE A 93 -18.49 29.37 -24.17
C ILE A 93 -19.19 29.27 -25.52
N ALA A 94 -19.04 30.30 -26.34
CA ALA A 94 -19.49 30.28 -27.73
C ALA A 94 -18.32 29.95 -28.66
N ALA A 95 -18.43 28.86 -29.41
CA ALA A 95 -17.46 28.49 -30.44
C ALA A 95 -18.20 28.16 -31.75
N GLN A 96 -17.85 28.83 -32.84
CA GLN A 96 -18.38 28.56 -34.20
C GLN A 96 -19.92 28.51 -34.26
N GLY A 97 -20.60 29.41 -33.55
CA GLY A 97 -22.07 29.49 -33.52
C GLY A 97 -22.76 28.40 -32.69
N LYS A 98 -22.01 27.55 -32.00
CA LYS A 98 -22.52 26.60 -31.00
C LYS A 98 -22.20 27.12 -29.62
N SER A 99 -23.21 27.18 -28.75
CA SER A 99 -23.00 27.48 -27.33
C SER A 99 -22.80 26.18 -26.53
N MET A 100 -21.86 26.24 -25.60
CA MET A 100 -21.40 25.16 -24.74
C MET A 100 -21.35 25.65 -23.30
N LEU A 101 -21.64 24.77 -22.36
CA LEU A 101 -21.46 25.01 -20.93
C LEU A 101 -20.15 24.35 -20.50
N MET A 102 -19.24 25.12 -19.91
CA MET A 102 -18.05 24.62 -19.23
C MET A 102 -18.29 24.67 -17.72
N VAL A 103 -18.08 23.54 -17.05
CA VAL A 103 -18.12 23.44 -15.60
C VAL A 103 -16.72 23.15 -15.09
N THR A 104 -16.16 24.06 -14.33
CA THR A 104 -14.80 23.95 -13.77
C THR A 104 -14.90 23.79 -12.26
N ALA A 105 -14.40 22.67 -11.73
CA ALA A 105 -14.24 22.46 -10.30
C ALA A 105 -12.76 22.59 -9.92
N MET A 106 -12.46 23.34 -8.86
CA MET A 106 -11.10 23.55 -8.37
C MET A 106 -11.04 23.51 -6.85
N GLY A 107 -9.88 23.16 -6.29
CA GLY A 107 -9.63 23.17 -4.86
C GLY A 107 -8.17 22.82 -4.55
N THR A 108 -7.83 22.61 -3.27
CA THR A 108 -6.49 22.17 -2.86
C THR A 108 -6.54 20.75 -2.35
N ALA A 109 -5.76 19.85 -2.95
CA ALA A 109 -5.60 18.49 -2.48
C ALA A 109 -4.70 18.49 -1.24
N VAL A 110 -5.18 17.89 -0.16
CA VAL A 110 -4.47 17.85 1.12
C VAL A 110 -4.49 16.45 1.73
N ARG A 111 -3.52 16.20 2.62
CA ARG A 111 -3.48 15.05 3.51
C ARG A 111 -3.86 15.50 4.91
N VAL A 112 -4.87 14.87 5.48
CA VAL A 112 -5.30 15.12 6.86
C VAL A 112 -4.94 13.94 7.75
N ALA A 113 -4.51 14.24 8.97
CA ALA A 113 -4.33 13.24 10.01
C ALA A 113 -5.71 12.65 10.33
N ARG A 114 -5.87 11.34 10.16
CA ARG A 114 -7.06 10.66 10.68
C ARG A 114 -6.92 10.62 12.20
N GLN A 115 -7.77 11.34 12.91
CA GLN A 115 -7.88 11.13 14.34
C GLN A 115 -8.31 9.69 14.57
N ASN A 116 -7.49 8.94 15.31
CA ASN A 116 -7.94 7.69 15.92
C ASN A 116 -9.12 8.06 16.81
N LYS A 117 -10.35 7.79 16.33
CA LYS A 117 -11.51 7.73 17.20
C LYS A 117 -11.35 6.45 18.01
N GLU A 118 -10.48 6.48 19.01
CA GLU A 118 -10.51 5.47 20.06
C GLU A 118 -11.86 5.59 20.74
N VAL A 119 -12.70 4.57 20.54
CA VAL A 119 -13.84 4.35 21.42
C VAL A 119 -13.26 4.19 22.82
N ILE A 120 -13.50 5.16 23.70
CA ILE A 120 -13.04 5.11 25.09
C ILE A 120 -13.75 3.93 25.75
N ASN A 121 -13.03 2.81 25.93
CA ASN A 121 -13.55 1.55 26.49
C ASN A 121 -14.07 1.66 27.96
N ASN A 122 -13.96 2.84 28.58
CA ASN A 122 -14.33 3.12 29.97
C ASN A 122 -15.37 4.25 30.13
N SER A 123 -16.20 4.52 29.12
CA SER A 123 -17.32 5.46 29.26
C SER A 123 -18.55 4.78 29.87
N THR A 124 -19.21 5.41 30.85
CA THR A 124 -20.51 4.96 31.38
C THR A 124 -21.68 5.11 30.40
N SER A 125 -21.44 5.69 29.22
CA SER A 125 -22.43 5.88 28.15
C SER A 125 -21.74 5.88 26.78
N ILE A 126 -22.37 5.25 25.79
CA ILE A 126 -21.94 5.24 24.39
C ILE A 126 -23.00 6.02 23.59
N ASP A 127 -22.57 6.96 22.75
CA ASP A 127 -23.49 7.67 21.86
C ASP A 127 -23.89 6.81 20.64
N LEU A 128 -24.92 7.25 19.90
CA LEU A 128 -25.44 6.46 18.78
C LEU A 128 -24.40 6.28 17.65
N GLU A 129 -23.58 7.29 17.37
CA GLU A 129 -22.56 7.22 16.30
C GLU A 129 -21.49 6.18 16.64
N ALA A 130 -20.98 6.19 17.88
CA ALA A 130 -20.02 5.22 18.36
C ALA A 130 -20.63 3.80 18.41
N PHE A 131 -21.89 3.68 18.84
CA PHE A 131 -22.59 2.39 18.84
C PHE A 131 -22.72 1.82 17.42
N GLU A 132 -23.14 2.63 16.43
CA GLU A 132 -23.26 2.20 15.03
C GLU A 132 -21.91 1.76 14.44
N GLN A 133 -20.81 2.45 14.78
CA GLN A 133 -19.46 2.04 14.38
C GLN A 133 -19.03 0.72 15.01
N LEU A 134 -19.29 0.54 16.31
CA LEU A 134 -18.99 -0.72 17.01
C LEU A 134 -19.84 -1.88 16.46
N GLU A 135 -21.11 -1.64 16.16
CA GLU A 135 -22.00 -2.64 15.58
C GLU A 135 -21.52 -3.06 14.19
N LEU A 136 -21.19 -2.09 13.33
CA LEU A 136 -20.62 -2.35 12.01
C LEU A 136 -19.36 -3.20 12.12
N LYS A 137 -18.41 -2.77 12.96
CA LYS A 137 -17.16 -3.47 13.23
C LYS A 137 -17.40 -4.91 13.70
N THR A 138 -18.23 -5.08 14.74
CA THR A 138 -18.56 -6.40 15.31
C THR A 138 -19.18 -7.32 14.26
N ASN A 139 -20.03 -6.80 13.37
CA ASN A 139 -20.65 -7.58 12.31
C ASN A 139 -19.62 -8.08 11.28
N PHE A 140 -18.61 -7.28 10.94
CA PHE A 140 -17.52 -7.72 10.08
C PHE A 140 -16.66 -8.79 10.74
N LEU A 141 -16.28 -8.60 12.01
CA LEU A 141 -15.46 -9.55 12.75
C LEU A 141 -16.15 -10.92 12.90
N LYS A 142 -17.42 -10.94 13.28
CA LYS A 142 -18.21 -12.18 13.36
C LYS A 142 -18.30 -12.91 12.01
N LYS A 143 -18.42 -12.17 10.90
CA LYS A 143 -18.44 -12.79 9.56
C LYS A 143 -17.07 -13.36 9.20
N ALA A 144 -15.99 -12.67 9.55
CA ALA A 144 -14.61 -13.13 9.31
C ALA A 144 -14.25 -14.38 10.14
N GLU A 145 -14.63 -14.42 11.42
CA GLU A 145 -14.43 -15.57 12.30
C GLU A 145 -15.09 -16.85 11.76
N ASN A 146 -16.25 -16.70 11.11
CA ASN A 146 -17.00 -17.81 10.51
C ASN A 146 -16.62 -18.06 9.03
N ASP A 147 -15.56 -17.43 8.53
CA ASP A 147 -15.13 -17.46 7.12
C ASP A 147 -16.23 -17.11 6.09
N ASN A 148 -17.22 -16.32 6.50
CA ASN A 148 -18.40 -15.94 5.70
C ASN A 148 -18.38 -14.47 5.27
N LEU A 149 -17.25 -13.78 5.47
CA LEU A 149 -17.11 -12.39 5.07
C LEU A 149 -16.94 -12.29 3.53
N ASN A 150 -18.00 -11.84 2.85
CA ASN A 150 -17.94 -11.48 1.45
C ASN A 150 -17.14 -10.18 1.26
N LEU A 151 -16.04 -10.23 0.51
CA LEU A 151 -15.17 -9.08 0.24
C LEU A 151 -15.55 -8.38 -1.08
N SER A 152 -16.80 -7.91 -1.15
CA SER A 152 -17.27 -7.05 -2.24
C SER A 152 -16.63 -5.65 -2.17
N GLU A 153 -16.68 -4.89 -3.27
CA GLU A 153 -16.17 -3.50 -3.32
C GLU A 153 -16.76 -2.63 -2.19
N ASN A 154 -18.06 -2.74 -1.93
CA ASN A 154 -18.72 -2.00 -0.84
C ASN A 154 -18.17 -2.39 0.54
N ASN A 155 -17.94 -3.68 0.78
CA ASN A 155 -17.43 -4.14 2.06
C ASN A 155 -15.97 -3.73 2.27
N TRP A 156 -15.13 -3.76 1.23
CA TRP A 156 -13.78 -3.20 1.29
C TRP A 156 -13.79 -1.72 1.67
N ASN A 157 -14.63 -0.91 1.03
CA ASN A 157 -14.75 0.52 1.35
C ASN A 157 -15.14 0.74 2.82
N LEU A 158 -16.14 0.01 3.32
CA LEU A 158 -16.56 0.11 4.71
C LEU A 158 -15.44 -0.30 5.69
N ILE A 159 -14.72 -1.39 5.39
CA ILE A 159 -13.59 -1.87 6.21
C ILE A 159 -12.47 -0.82 6.27
N ILE A 160 -12.11 -0.23 5.13
CA ILE A 160 -11.03 0.75 5.01
C ILE A 160 -11.41 2.09 5.66
N GLU A 161 -12.62 2.58 5.43
CA GLU A 161 -13.11 3.85 5.98
C GLU A 161 -13.22 3.80 7.50
N ASN A 162 -13.63 2.65 8.05
CA ASN A 162 -13.78 2.45 9.49
C ASN A 162 -12.54 1.82 10.15
N GLN A 163 -11.43 1.66 9.41
CA GLN A 163 -10.14 1.19 9.93
C GLN A 163 -10.24 -0.06 10.81
N ILE A 164 -10.94 -1.09 10.32
CA ILE A 164 -11.18 -2.32 11.08
C ILE A 164 -9.91 -3.20 11.06
N SER A 165 -8.89 -2.79 11.81
CA SER A 165 -7.55 -3.38 11.83
C SER A 165 -7.55 -4.84 12.27
N GLU A 166 -8.50 -5.27 13.10
CA GLU A 166 -8.61 -6.65 13.58
C GLU A 166 -8.90 -7.66 12.46
N LEU A 167 -9.28 -7.19 11.26
CA LEU A 167 -9.39 -8.04 10.08
C LEU A 167 -8.03 -8.38 9.45
N SER A 168 -6.92 -7.79 9.90
CA SER A 168 -5.59 -7.99 9.30
C SER A 168 -5.23 -9.46 9.12
N SER A 169 -5.33 -10.26 10.19
CA SER A 169 -5.02 -11.69 10.11
C SER A 169 -5.94 -12.46 9.16
N PHE A 170 -7.23 -12.13 9.11
CA PHE A 170 -8.19 -12.76 8.19
C PHE A 170 -7.85 -12.43 6.73
N LEU A 171 -7.60 -11.16 6.44
CA LEU A 171 -7.29 -10.69 5.08
C LEU A 171 -5.93 -11.22 4.58
N LEU A 172 -4.92 -11.28 5.46
CA LEU A 172 -3.62 -11.88 5.14
C LEU A 172 -3.75 -13.39 4.88
N ASN A 173 -4.60 -14.10 5.62
CA ASN A 173 -4.91 -15.50 5.33
C ASN A 173 -5.51 -15.65 3.91
N LYS A 174 -6.51 -14.83 3.55
CA LYS A 174 -7.09 -14.84 2.20
C LYS A 174 -6.08 -14.51 1.10
N LEU A 175 -5.11 -13.63 1.37
CA LEU A 175 -4.01 -13.37 0.45
C LEU A 175 -3.17 -14.62 0.20
N THR A 176 -2.83 -15.37 1.26
CA THR A 176 -2.03 -16.60 1.13
C THR A 176 -2.78 -17.73 0.42
N GLU A 177 -4.12 -17.78 0.55
CA GLU A 177 -4.97 -18.74 -0.15
C GLU A 177 -5.13 -18.44 -1.65
N ASN A 178 -5.17 -17.15 -2.02
CA ASN A 178 -5.33 -16.72 -3.41
C ASN A 178 -4.35 -15.60 -3.80
N PRO A 179 -3.06 -15.91 -3.96
CA PRO A 179 -2.00 -14.91 -4.12
C PRO A 179 -1.97 -14.24 -5.49
N ASN A 180 -2.81 -14.63 -6.44
CA ASN A 180 -2.77 -14.11 -7.82
C ASN A 180 -3.80 -13.02 -8.10
N SER A 181 -4.71 -12.72 -7.16
CA SER A 181 -5.71 -11.67 -7.34
C SER A 181 -5.12 -10.27 -7.20
N THR A 182 -5.03 -9.52 -8.30
CA THR A 182 -4.52 -8.14 -8.31
C THR A 182 -5.43 -7.20 -7.52
N ASP A 183 -6.74 -7.23 -7.77
CA ASP A 183 -7.71 -6.36 -7.09
C ASP A 183 -7.70 -6.57 -5.58
N PHE A 184 -7.55 -7.82 -5.13
CA PHE A 184 -7.43 -8.13 -3.71
C PHE A 184 -6.17 -7.50 -3.10
N LYS A 185 -5.02 -7.62 -3.78
CA LYS A 185 -3.77 -7.01 -3.31
C LYS A 185 -3.87 -5.50 -3.21
N ASP A 186 -4.48 -4.85 -4.19
CA ASP A 186 -4.61 -3.39 -4.20
C ASP A 186 -5.53 -2.92 -3.08
N ASN A 187 -6.65 -3.61 -2.85
CA ASN A 187 -7.53 -3.32 -1.70
C ASN A 187 -6.85 -3.59 -0.35
N LEU A 188 -6.07 -4.67 -0.25
CA LEU A 188 -5.31 -4.98 0.97
C LEU A 188 -4.22 -3.94 1.25
N LYS A 189 -3.54 -3.44 0.21
CA LYS A 189 -2.59 -2.33 0.35
C LYS A 189 -3.29 -1.08 0.83
N ALA A 190 -4.42 -0.72 0.23
CA ALA A 190 -5.22 0.42 0.66
C ALA A 190 -5.66 0.27 2.12
N PHE A 191 -6.05 -0.93 2.55
CA PHE A 191 -6.36 -1.23 3.95
C PHE A 191 -5.18 -0.92 4.90
N PHE A 192 -3.99 -1.47 4.64
CA PHE A 192 -2.82 -1.23 5.49
C PHE A 192 -2.29 0.21 5.42
N GLU A 193 -2.49 0.93 4.31
CA GLU A 193 -2.15 2.36 4.20
C GLU A 193 -3.09 3.26 5.02
N ASN A 194 -4.28 2.76 5.39
CA ASN A 194 -5.33 3.53 6.02
C ASN A 194 -5.47 3.30 7.53
N ILE A 195 -4.72 2.35 8.11
CA ILE A 195 -4.60 2.13 9.55
C ILE A 195 -3.28 2.71 10.07
N ASP A 196 -3.13 2.78 11.40
CA ASP A 196 -1.87 3.21 12.01
C ASP A 196 -0.66 2.39 11.52
N ARG A 197 0.47 3.06 11.25
CA ARG A 197 1.62 2.43 10.61
C ARG A 197 2.33 1.43 11.52
N GLU A 198 2.44 1.74 12.81
CA GLU A 198 3.06 0.87 13.80
C GLU A 198 2.19 -0.37 14.01
N LEU A 199 0.86 -0.18 14.05
CA LEU A 199 -0.10 -1.27 14.07
C LEU A 199 -0.03 -2.12 12.81
N ALA A 200 -0.06 -1.54 11.60
CA ALA A 200 0.07 -2.26 10.34
C ALA A 200 1.35 -3.10 10.28
N THR A 201 2.47 -2.52 10.70
CA THR A 201 3.75 -3.23 10.79
C THR A 201 3.65 -4.38 11.79
N THR A 202 3.07 -4.14 12.96
CA THR A 202 2.87 -5.17 13.99
C THR A 202 2.04 -6.33 13.49
N GLU A 203 0.88 -6.06 12.90
CA GLU A 203 -0.04 -7.08 12.36
C GLU A 203 0.63 -7.95 11.29
N ILE A 204 1.40 -7.34 10.37
CA ILE A 204 2.16 -8.07 9.35
C ILE A 204 3.18 -9.00 10.00
N PHE A 205 4.02 -8.50 10.91
CA PHE A 205 5.07 -9.31 11.53
C PHE A 205 4.48 -10.43 12.40
N THR A 206 3.42 -10.14 13.18
CA THR A 206 2.70 -11.16 13.96
C THR A 206 2.10 -12.24 13.05
N PHE A 207 1.54 -11.86 11.91
CA PHE A 207 1.05 -12.84 10.94
C PHE A 207 2.18 -13.72 10.39
N LEU A 208 3.30 -13.12 10.00
CA LEU A 208 4.46 -13.85 9.49
C LEU A 208 4.96 -14.87 10.53
N GLU A 209 5.19 -14.44 11.77
CA GLU A 209 5.68 -15.29 12.87
C GLU A 209 4.78 -16.50 13.12
N ASN A 210 3.45 -16.30 13.08
CA ASN A 210 2.46 -17.33 13.41
C ASN A 210 2.12 -18.29 12.26
N ASN A 211 2.59 -18.03 11.03
CA ASN A 211 2.19 -18.79 9.83
C ASN A 211 3.41 -19.29 9.02
N GLY A 212 4.49 -19.66 9.69
CA GLY A 212 5.75 -20.07 9.05
C GLY A 212 5.67 -21.28 8.13
N GLU A 213 4.60 -22.06 8.19
CA GLU A 213 4.29 -23.19 7.32
C GLU A 213 3.65 -22.78 5.97
N LYS A 214 3.15 -21.55 5.83
CA LYS A 214 2.48 -21.06 4.60
C LYS A 214 3.45 -20.47 3.59
N ASP A 215 3.03 -20.28 2.34
CA ASP A 215 3.79 -19.41 1.41
C ASP A 215 3.59 -17.94 1.81
N LEU A 216 4.61 -17.37 2.44
CA LEU A 216 4.59 -16.01 2.98
C LEU A 216 5.11 -14.95 1.99
N LYS A 217 5.54 -15.35 0.78
CA LYS A 217 5.99 -14.40 -0.25
C LYS A 217 4.95 -13.33 -0.60
N PRO A 218 3.65 -13.63 -0.71
CA PRO A 218 2.63 -12.61 -0.96
C PRO A 218 2.59 -11.55 0.15
N VAL A 219 2.68 -11.97 1.42
CA VAL A 219 2.67 -11.07 2.58
C VAL A 219 3.94 -10.22 2.61
N PHE A 220 5.10 -10.82 2.36
CA PHE A 220 6.36 -10.09 2.18
C PHE A 220 6.24 -9.00 1.11
N ASN A 221 5.61 -9.29 -0.03
CA ASN A 221 5.45 -8.29 -1.09
C ASN A 221 4.61 -7.09 -0.64
N ILE A 222 3.55 -7.30 0.16
CA ILE A 222 2.78 -6.21 0.76
C ILE A 222 3.67 -5.38 1.70
N ALA A 223 4.42 -6.03 2.60
CA ALA A 223 5.35 -5.36 3.50
C ALA A 223 6.40 -4.53 2.75
N LYS A 224 6.94 -5.08 1.66
CA LYS A 224 7.91 -4.43 0.76
C LYS A 224 7.32 -3.21 0.06
N GLU A 225 6.18 -3.36 -0.61
CA GLU A 225 5.55 -2.27 -1.37
C GLU A 225 5.15 -1.09 -0.46
N LEU A 226 4.75 -1.38 0.77
CA LEU A 226 4.32 -0.37 1.74
C LEU A 226 5.45 0.14 2.67
N ASN A 227 6.67 -0.40 2.55
CA ASN A 227 7.81 -0.12 3.43
C ASN A 227 7.47 -0.33 4.93
N LEU A 228 6.75 -1.40 5.24
CA LEU A 228 6.34 -1.80 6.60
C LEU A 228 7.40 -2.75 7.18
N VAL A 229 8.47 -2.15 7.73
CA VAL A 229 9.63 -2.88 8.24
C VAL A 229 9.94 -2.43 9.66
N ASP A 230 10.11 -3.43 10.52
CA ASP A 230 10.63 -3.32 11.88
C ASP A 230 11.85 -4.24 11.97
N PHE A 231 13.04 -3.67 12.20
CA PHE A 231 14.28 -4.46 12.21
C PHE A 231 14.37 -5.39 13.43
N ASP A 232 13.83 -4.97 14.58
CA ASP A 232 13.87 -5.78 15.80
C ASP A 232 12.96 -7.00 15.67
N LYS A 233 11.74 -6.83 15.13
CA LYS A 233 10.85 -7.96 14.80
C LYS A 233 11.43 -8.82 13.68
N ASN A 234 12.07 -8.21 12.69
CA ASN A 234 12.71 -8.96 11.61
C ASN A 234 13.86 -9.83 12.09
N LEU A 235 14.60 -9.41 13.12
CA LEU A 235 15.63 -10.23 13.75
C LEU A 235 15.06 -11.52 14.35
N LEU A 236 13.81 -11.52 14.83
CA LEU A 236 13.12 -12.72 15.31
C LEU A 236 12.84 -13.70 14.16
N LEU A 237 12.29 -13.20 13.04
CA LEU A 237 12.07 -13.99 11.83
C LEU A 237 13.37 -14.58 11.29
N LEU A 238 14.39 -13.74 11.14
CA LEU A 238 15.72 -14.14 10.68
C LEU A 238 16.40 -15.12 11.64
N SER A 239 16.12 -15.04 12.94
CA SER A 239 16.68 -15.94 13.94
C SER A 239 15.94 -17.28 14.06
N SER A 240 14.73 -17.39 13.50
CA SER A 240 13.91 -18.60 13.56
C SER A 240 14.63 -19.85 13.05
N ASP A 241 14.24 -21.00 13.58
CA ASP A 241 14.65 -22.32 13.10
C ASP A 241 13.77 -22.79 11.93
N ASN A 242 12.62 -22.14 11.70
CA ASN A 242 11.82 -22.36 10.51
C ASN A 242 12.51 -21.72 9.30
N GLN A 243 12.95 -22.55 8.36
CA GLN A 243 13.66 -22.12 7.14
C GLN A 243 12.87 -21.09 6.32
N ASN A 244 11.53 -21.20 6.28
CA ASN A 244 10.69 -20.26 5.54
C ASN A 244 10.67 -18.88 6.21
N LEU A 245 10.50 -18.83 7.53
CA LEU A 245 10.58 -17.58 8.30
C LEU A 245 11.97 -16.94 8.19
N ASN A 246 13.02 -17.75 8.31
CA ASN A 246 14.40 -17.31 8.15
C ASN A 246 14.66 -16.71 6.76
N ASN A 247 14.14 -17.33 5.69
CA ASN A 247 14.21 -16.83 4.32
C ASN A 247 13.43 -15.51 4.13
N ILE A 248 12.23 -15.41 4.70
CA ILE A 248 11.43 -14.17 4.67
C ILE A 248 12.14 -13.05 5.44
N GLY A 249 12.72 -13.34 6.60
CA GLY A 249 13.49 -12.38 7.36
C GLY A 249 14.71 -11.85 6.59
N ALA A 250 15.37 -12.71 5.81
CA ALA A 250 16.44 -12.30 4.92
C ALA A 250 15.93 -11.34 3.81
N LEU A 251 14.80 -11.64 3.19
CA LEU A 251 14.18 -10.76 2.18
C LEU A 251 13.79 -9.40 2.75
N ILE A 252 13.15 -9.37 3.91
CA ILE A 252 12.74 -8.13 4.60
C ILE A 252 13.95 -7.27 4.96
N SER A 253 15.09 -7.89 5.29
CA SER A 253 16.33 -7.17 5.61
C SER A 253 16.77 -6.22 4.48
N GLY A 254 16.47 -6.55 3.21
CA GLY A 254 16.77 -5.69 2.06
C GLY A 254 15.80 -4.53 1.86
N VAL A 255 14.66 -4.50 2.54
CA VAL A 255 13.59 -3.51 2.32
C VAL A 255 13.90 -2.19 3.03
N HIS A 256 13.44 -1.07 2.47
CA HIS A 256 13.56 0.24 3.11
C HIS A 256 12.48 0.48 4.16
N LYS A 257 12.83 1.23 5.21
CA LYS A 257 11.84 1.85 6.10
C LYS A 257 11.42 3.19 5.51
N LYS A 258 10.16 3.58 5.75
CA LYS A 258 9.68 4.93 5.41
C LYS A 258 10.38 6.01 6.25
N THR A 259 10.66 5.70 7.51
CA THR A 259 11.36 6.59 8.45
C THR A 259 12.41 5.78 9.20
N TYR A 260 13.62 6.33 9.31
CA TYR A 260 14.72 5.77 10.08
C TYR A 260 14.91 6.54 11.38
N PHE A 261 15.30 5.83 12.44
CA PHE A 261 15.59 6.35 13.77
C PHE A 261 17.02 5.99 14.17
N LYS A 262 17.59 6.71 15.14
CA LYS A 262 18.95 6.42 15.65
C LYS A 262 19.07 5.00 16.22
N SER A 263 17.99 4.44 16.79
CA SER A 263 17.91 3.06 17.25
C SER A 263 18.12 2.03 16.13
N ASP A 264 17.74 2.35 14.89
CA ASP A 264 17.87 1.44 13.74
C ASP A 264 19.33 1.12 13.39
N ILE A 265 20.29 1.99 13.74
CA ILE A 265 21.72 1.73 13.50
C ILE A 265 22.15 0.44 14.20
N LYS A 266 21.72 0.25 15.45
CA LYS A 266 22.02 -0.95 16.23
C LYS A 266 21.37 -2.18 15.59
N ALA A 267 20.07 -2.09 15.28
CA ALA A 267 19.31 -3.20 14.71
C ALA A 267 19.83 -3.62 13.32
N ILE A 268 20.29 -2.67 12.49
CA ILE A 268 20.91 -2.95 11.19
C ILE A 268 22.25 -3.68 11.35
N LYS A 269 23.11 -3.27 12.29
CA LYS A 269 24.36 -3.99 12.59
C LYS A 269 24.08 -5.43 12.99
N GLU A 270 23.16 -5.63 13.92
CA GLU A 270 22.75 -6.96 14.38
C GLU A 270 22.16 -7.79 13.22
N THR A 271 21.42 -7.16 12.31
CA THR A 271 20.87 -7.83 11.11
C THR A 271 21.97 -8.31 10.16
N ILE A 272 23.01 -7.49 9.93
CA ILE A 272 24.16 -7.86 9.08
C ILE A 272 24.88 -9.08 9.68
N ASP A 273 25.21 -9.01 10.97
CA ASP A 273 25.88 -10.11 11.69
C ASP A 273 25.02 -11.38 11.65
N LYS A 274 23.71 -11.24 11.84
CA LYS A 274 22.80 -12.37 11.83
C LYS A 274 22.69 -13.02 10.45
N LEU A 275 22.62 -12.23 9.37
CA LEU A 275 22.63 -12.73 8.00
C LEU A 275 23.90 -13.53 7.69
N GLU A 276 25.06 -13.09 8.18
CA GLU A 276 26.32 -13.81 8.02
C GLU A 276 26.33 -15.14 8.76
N SER A 277 25.82 -15.16 10.00
CA SER A 277 25.77 -16.39 10.81
C SER A 277 24.74 -17.42 10.32
N LYS A 278 23.56 -16.98 9.86
CA LYS A 278 22.47 -17.88 9.41
C LYS A 278 22.66 -18.36 7.97
N PHE A 279 23.30 -17.57 7.13
CA PHE A 279 23.60 -17.93 5.74
C PHE A 279 25.10 -17.93 5.47
N PRO A 280 25.86 -18.85 6.10
CA PRO A 280 27.29 -18.95 5.86
C PRO A 280 27.56 -19.36 4.41
N ILE A 281 28.75 -19.04 3.93
CA ILE A 281 29.26 -19.59 2.67
C ILE A 281 29.47 -21.10 2.89
N LYS A 282 28.89 -21.92 2.00
CA LYS A 282 28.93 -23.40 2.08
C LYS A 282 29.80 -24.04 0.99
N VAL A 283 30.57 -23.24 0.28
CA VAL A 283 31.36 -23.66 -0.88
C VAL A 283 32.84 -23.41 -0.63
N GLU A 284 33.67 -24.22 -1.29
CA GLU A 284 35.12 -24.05 -1.29
C GLU A 284 35.53 -23.25 -2.52
N PHE A 285 36.36 -22.23 -2.33
CA PHE A 285 37.00 -21.47 -3.40
C PHE A 285 38.45 -21.95 -3.59
N TYR A 286 38.87 -22.13 -4.84
CA TYR A 286 40.24 -22.50 -5.17
C TYR A 286 40.58 -22.13 -6.62
N GLN A 287 41.87 -22.24 -6.97
CA GLN A 287 42.38 -22.01 -8.31
C GLN A 287 42.52 -23.32 -9.09
N THR A 288 42.15 -23.30 -10.37
CA THR A 288 42.32 -24.41 -11.31
C THR A 288 42.76 -23.88 -12.68
N LEU A 289 43.26 -24.77 -13.54
CA LEU A 289 43.66 -24.40 -14.91
C LEU A 289 42.44 -24.37 -15.83
N ASP A 290 42.27 -23.25 -16.55
CA ASP A 290 41.29 -23.15 -17.60
C ASP A 290 41.61 -24.12 -18.75
N ASN A 291 40.62 -24.91 -19.15
CA ASN A 291 40.80 -25.99 -20.13
C ASN A 291 41.18 -25.49 -21.53
N LEU A 292 40.86 -24.24 -21.86
CA LEU A 292 41.10 -23.64 -23.18
C LEU A 292 42.39 -22.82 -23.20
N THR A 293 42.55 -21.94 -22.22
CA THR A 293 43.63 -20.94 -22.18
C THR A 293 44.84 -21.37 -21.37
N ARG A 294 44.75 -22.47 -20.60
CA ARG A 294 45.79 -22.95 -19.66
C ARG A 294 46.24 -21.90 -18.64
N LYS A 295 45.39 -20.90 -18.37
CA LYS A 295 45.61 -19.89 -17.32
C LYS A 295 44.94 -20.33 -16.04
N ASP A 296 45.49 -19.90 -14.91
CA ASP A 296 44.84 -20.09 -13.62
C ASP A 296 43.55 -19.25 -13.58
N ILE A 297 42.48 -19.90 -13.17
CA ILE A 297 41.16 -19.31 -12.94
C ILE A 297 40.69 -19.67 -11.54
N GLU A 298 39.99 -18.74 -10.90
CA GLU A 298 39.31 -19.00 -9.64
C GLU A 298 37.94 -19.62 -9.89
N VAL A 299 37.63 -20.65 -9.12
CA VAL A 299 36.38 -21.39 -9.19
C VAL A 299 35.86 -21.65 -7.78
N TRP A 300 34.56 -21.92 -7.70
CA TRP A 300 33.94 -22.42 -6.48
C TRP A 300 33.29 -23.78 -6.72
N LYS A 301 33.42 -24.68 -5.75
CA LYS A 301 32.84 -26.02 -5.80
C LYS A 301 31.62 -26.10 -4.92
N CYS A 302 30.48 -26.39 -5.55
CA CYS A 302 29.21 -26.56 -4.87
C CYS A 302 29.20 -27.87 -4.06
N GLU A 303 28.40 -27.93 -2.99
CA GLU A 303 28.10 -29.13 -2.20
C GLU A 303 27.65 -30.33 -3.06
N CYS A 304 27.07 -30.09 -4.24
CA CYS A 304 26.73 -31.17 -5.18
C CYS A 304 27.92 -31.71 -5.99
N GLY A 305 29.14 -31.25 -5.70
CA GLY A 305 30.39 -31.64 -6.36
C GLY A 305 30.69 -30.92 -7.68
N LYS A 306 29.81 -30.02 -8.17
CA LYS A 306 30.01 -29.33 -9.45
C LYS A 306 30.80 -28.03 -9.25
N GLU A 307 31.84 -27.87 -10.06
CA GLU A 307 32.65 -26.64 -10.15
C GLU A 307 31.96 -25.58 -11.02
N ASN A 308 32.08 -24.32 -10.60
CA ASN A 308 31.51 -23.14 -11.26
C ASN A 308 32.56 -22.02 -11.29
N SER A 309 32.55 -21.19 -12.34
CA SER A 309 33.36 -19.97 -12.40
C SER A 309 32.87 -18.93 -11.38
N LEU A 310 33.76 -18.01 -10.99
CA LEU A 310 33.39 -16.89 -10.11
C LEU A 310 32.29 -15.98 -10.69
N GLU A 311 32.20 -15.87 -12.02
CA GLU A 311 31.16 -15.09 -12.70
C GLU A 311 29.75 -15.67 -12.52
N ARG A 312 29.66 -16.94 -12.11
CA ARG A 312 28.40 -17.65 -11.98
C ARG A 312 27.94 -17.64 -10.52
N GLU A 313 26.82 -16.97 -10.28
CA GLU A 313 26.20 -16.86 -8.95
C GLU A 313 25.52 -18.16 -8.49
N ILE A 314 25.08 -19.00 -9.44
CA ILE A 314 24.28 -20.21 -9.18
C ILE A 314 24.94 -21.45 -9.78
N CYS A 315 25.02 -22.52 -8.99
CA CYS A 315 25.60 -23.79 -9.40
C CYS A 315 24.89 -24.39 -10.62
N ARG A 316 25.65 -24.71 -11.68
CA ARG A 316 25.13 -25.32 -12.91
C ARG A 316 24.57 -26.74 -12.75
N GLY A 317 24.84 -27.40 -11.63
CA GLY A 317 24.40 -28.77 -11.36
C GLY A 317 23.10 -28.83 -10.56
N CYS A 318 22.99 -28.06 -9.47
CA CYS A 318 21.88 -28.18 -8.51
C CYS A 318 21.05 -26.89 -8.36
N ASN A 319 21.40 -25.82 -9.09
CA ASN A 319 20.78 -24.50 -9.03
C ASN A 319 20.78 -23.85 -7.64
N LYS A 320 21.78 -24.15 -6.80
CA LYS A 320 22.01 -23.47 -5.53
C LYS A 320 23.11 -22.42 -5.63
N ASP A 321 22.98 -21.32 -4.91
CA ASP A 321 24.05 -20.33 -4.74
C ASP A 321 25.14 -20.81 -3.76
N ILE A 322 26.13 -19.95 -3.50
CA ILE A 322 27.25 -20.21 -2.58
C ILE A 322 26.83 -20.37 -1.11
N HIS A 323 25.59 -20.02 -0.76
CA HIS A 323 24.99 -20.20 0.56
C HIS A 323 24.12 -21.46 0.64
N GLY A 324 23.98 -22.20 -0.47
CA GLY A 324 23.19 -23.41 -0.57
C GLY A 324 21.69 -23.17 -0.79
N LEU A 325 21.29 -21.94 -1.13
CA LEU A 325 19.90 -21.57 -1.40
C LEU A 325 19.53 -21.88 -2.85
N LYS A 326 18.42 -22.59 -3.05
CA LYS A 326 17.99 -23.07 -4.37
C LYS A 326 17.20 -21.98 -5.08
N ASN A 327 17.66 -21.56 -6.27
CA ASN A 327 17.02 -20.53 -7.10
C ASN A 327 16.63 -19.29 -6.27
N SER A 328 17.59 -18.78 -5.49
CA SER A 328 17.34 -17.78 -4.45
C SER A 328 16.79 -16.49 -5.07
N ASN A 329 15.49 -16.25 -4.88
CA ASN A 329 14.92 -14.90 -4.89
C ASN A 329 15.58 -13.97 -3.82
N ILE A 330 16.54 -14.49 -3.03
CA ILE A 330 17.26 -13.81 -1.97
C ILE A 330 18.68 -13.51 -2.47
N ASN A 331 18.91 -12.30 -2.97
CA ASN A 331 20.25 -11.84 -3.31
C ASN A 331 20.97 -11.37 -2.04
N LEU A 332 21.55 -12.31 -1.28
CA LEU A 332 22.20 -12.02 0.00
C LEU A 332 23.37 -11.05 -0.13
N LYS A 333 24.08 -11.07 -1.26
CA LYS A 333 25.17 -10.14 -1.54
C LYS A 333 24.63 -8.70 -1.63
N GLU A 334 23.65 -8.48 -2.49
CA GLU A 334 23.01 -7.16 -2.67
C GLU A 334 22.36 -6.68 -1.38
N ILE A 335 21.66 -7.55 -0.64
CA ILE A 335 21.04 -7.19 0.65
C ILE A 335 22.11 -6.68 1.64
N LYS A 336 23.24 -7.38 1.76
CA LYS A 336 24.33 -6.98 2.67
C LYS A 336 24.99 -5.68 2.23
N GLU A 337 25.25 -5.52 0.94
CA GLU A 337 25.82 -4.27 0.39
C GLU A 337 24.89 -3.08 0.65
N ASN A 338 23.58 -3.25 0.41
CA ASN A 338 22.57 -2.23 0.68
C ASN A 338 22.46 -1.89 2.16
N LEU A 339 22.52 -2.88 3.05
CA LEU A 339 22.49 -2.65 4.51
C LEU A 339 23.73 -1.89 5.00
N LYS A 340 24.93 -2.25 4.50
CA LYS A 340 26.18 -1.55 4.84
C LYS A 340 26.15 -0.10 4.36
N HIS A 341 25.74 0.12 3.11
CA HIS A 341 25.62 1.47 2.57
C HIS A 341 24.60 2.31 3.36
N ARG A 342 23.46 1.72 3.73
CA ARG A 342 22.45 2.36 4.57
C ARG A 342 23.01 2.71 5.95
N LEU A 343 23.74 1.80 6.58
CA LEU A 343 24.37 2.03 7.88
C LEU A 343 25.31 3.24 7.85
N GLU A 344 26.17 3.32 6.83
CA GLU A 344 27.08 4.46 6.63
C GLU A 344 26.34 5.81 6.53
N ILE A 345 25.24 5.84 5.77
CA ILE A 345 24.39 7.04 5.65
C ILE A 345 23.79 7.42 7.01
N LEU A 346 23.20 6.45 7.73
CA LEU A 346 22.54 6.72 9.00
C LEU A 346 23.53 7.16 10.08
N GLU A 347 24.69 6.51 10.19
CA GLU A 347 25.74 6.88 11.14
C GLU A 347 26.25 8.29 10.89
N LYS A 348 26.42 8.69 9.63
CA LYS A 348 26.86 10.05 9.27
C LYS A 348 25.84 11.13 9.64
N ASN A 349 24.54 10.83 9.54
CA ASN A 349 23.47 11.83 9.73
C ASN A 349 22.87 11.84 11.14
N PHE A 350 23.06 10.77 11.93
CA PHE A 350 22.64 10.70 13.34
C PHE A 350 23.80 10.81 14.35
N ALA A 351 25.01 11.10 13.85
CA ALA A 351 26.23 11.29 14.64
C ALA A 351 26.01 12.27 15.80
#